data_AF-A0A9P4XH99-F1
#
_entry.id   AF-A0A9P4XH99-F1
#
_cell.length_a   1.000
_cell.length_b   1.000
_cell.length_c   1.000
_cell.angle_alpha   90.00
_cell.angle_beta   90.00
_cell.angle_gamma   90.00
#
_symmetry.space_group_name_H-M   'P 1'
#
loop_
_entity.id
_entity.type
_entity.pdbx_description
1 polymer ?
#
loop_
_entity_poly.entity_id
_entity_poly.type
_entity_poly.pdbx_seq_one_letter_code
_entity_poly.pdbx_strand_id
1 'polypeptide(L)'
;MGAFSKETGWPHGPVKDTDPVFELEKKVPEHDAFPVTRVSVAITEFAQKLGVTSFIVFPPLVYGRGTGPYKKLSVQVPGLIRAFIAQKMVYKFDYEGRWPAAHISDVVDYYLLFISLIIQGKPPQSGEKGYYFAAAHYLSWWEISEGLAKSLHARGLVKEPIPAVWPSVELAEKALGFPSPYVQVAFSSSPQGIADKRYAIGWEPKWNAPDFFNIIDDEVQSVLDLDIARASIADFFAKDNVEGSKE
;
A
#
# COMPACT_ATOMS: atom_id res chain seq x y z
N MET A 1 3.99 -3.56 0.04
CA MET A 1 5.00 -4.26 -0.79
C MET A 1 5.86 -3.34 -1.67
N GLY A 2 5.73 -2.00 -1.58
CA GLY A 2 6.58 -1.09 -2.36
C GLY A 2 8.08 -1.31 -2.19
N ALA A 3 8.51 -1.85 -1.04
CA ALA A 3 9.90 -2.17 -0.72
C ALA A 3 10.58 -3.19 -1.67
N PHE A 4 9.80 -3.93 -2.47
CA PHE A 4 10.29 -4.88 -3.47
C PHE A 4 10.21 -4.28 -4.88
N SER A 5 10.53 -3.00 -5.03
CA SER A 5 10.53 -2.30 -6.33
C SER A 5 11.91 -1.74 -6.66
N LYS A 6 12.18 -1.54 -7.96
CA LYS A 6 13.47 -1.00 -8.41
C LYS A 6 13.70 0.42 -7.88
N GLU A 7 12.62 1.19 -7.78
CA GLU A 7 12.59 2.55 -7.24
C GLU A 7 12.96 2.60 -5.75
N THR A 8 12.83 1.47 -5.04
CA THR A 8 13.25 1.31 -3.64
C THR A 8 14.62 0.63 -3.49
N GLY A 9 15.42 0.58 -4.56
CA GLY A 9 16.74 -0.05 -4.54
C GLY A 9 16.73 -1.58 -4.53
N TRP A 10 15.57 -2.23 -4.76
CA TRP A 10 15.48 -3.70 -4.77
C TRP A 10 16.20 -4.30 -5.99
N PRO A 11 17.29 -5.08 -5.80
CA PRO A 11 18.13 -5.51 -6.91
C PRO A 11 17.78 -6.92 -7.43
N HIS A 12 16.88 -7.65 -6.75
CA HIS A 12 16.72 -9.10 -6.96
C HIS A 12 15.63 -9.47 -7.97
N GLY A 13 14.89 -8.52 -8.52
CA GLY A 13 13.77 -8.81 -9.42
C GLY A 13 12.55 -9.39 -8.69
N PRO A 14 11.70 -10.18 -9.38
CA PRO A 14 10.55 -10.85 -8.76
C PRO A 14 10.93 -11.69 -7.54
N VAL A 15 10.16 -11.57 -6.47
CA VAL A 15 10.39 -12.27 -5.20
C VAL A 15 9.08 -12.81 -4.66
N LYS A 16 9.05 -14.10 -4.33
CA LYS A 16 7.92 -14.74 -3.67
C LYS A 16 8.10 -14.67 -2.16
N ASP A 17 7.00 -14.61 -1.41
CA ASP A 17 7.06 -14.76 0.04
C ASP A 17 7.54 -16.17 0.50
N THR A 18 7.60 -17.15 -0.40
CA THR A 18 8.24 -18.47 -0.20
C THR A 18 9.76 -18.47 -0.41
N ASP A 19 10.32 -17.43 -1.03
CA ASP A 19 11.77 -17.29 -1.25
C ASP A 19 12.48 -16.93 0.07
N PRO A 20 13.82 -16.98 0.15
CA PRO A 20 14.55 -16.57 1.34
C PRO A 20 14.59 -15.02 1.46
N VAL A 21 13.42 -14.39 1.64
CA VAL A 21 13.24 -12.92 1.64
C VAL A 21 14.16 -12.24 2.65
N PHE A 22 14.31 -12.78 3.86
CA PHE A 22 15.23 -12.27 4.87
C PHE A 22 16.67 -12.13 4.35
N GLU A 23 17.20 -13.18 3.71
CA GLU A 23 18.55 -13.19 3.14
C GLU A 23 18.69 -12.27 1.93
N LEU A 24 17.61 -12.08 1.16
CA LEU A 24 17.58 -11.14 0.05
C LEU A 24 17.59 -9.70 0.56
N GLU A 25 16.76 -9.36 1.55
CA GLU A 25 16.74 -8.03 2.18
C GLU A 25 18.11 -7.66 2.77
N LYS A 26 18.81 -8.61 3.40
CA LYS A 26 20.17 -8.41 3.94
C LYS A 26 21.23 -8.10 2.88
N LYS A 27 20.99 -8.48 1.63
CA LYS A 27 21.90 -8.24 0.50
C LYS A 27 21.63 -6.94 -0.22
N VAL A 28 20.57 -6.21 0.16
CA VAL A 28 20.33 -4.86 -0.36
C VAL A 28 21.37 -3.92 0.24
N PRO A 29 22.15 -3.18 -0.56
CA PRO A 29 23.14 -2.23 -0.05
C PRO A 29 22.49 -1.22 0.89
N GLU A 30 23.12 -0.93 2.04
CA GLU A 30 22.49 -0.13 3.12
C GLU A 30 22.07 1.28 2.67
N HIS A 31 22.85 1.90 1.78
CA HIS A 31 22.53 3.22 1.19
C HIS A 31 21.28 3.19 0.31
N ASP A 32 21.01 2.05 -0.34
CA ASP A 32 19.91 1.87 -1.28
C ASP A 32 18.70 1.19 -0.63
N ALA A 33 18.86 0.66 0.58
CA ALA A 33 17.84 -0.10 1.28
C ALA A 33 16.74 0.81 1.81
N PHE A 34 15.55 0.66 1.21
CA PHE A 34 14.34 1.29 1.67
C PHE A 34 14.08 0.99 3.16
N PRO A 35 13.66 1.96 3.98
CA PRO A 35 13.59 1.79 5.43
C PRO A 35 12.82 0.54 5.88
N VAL A 36 11.80 0.13 5.13
CA VAL A 36 10.99 -1.05 5.44
C VAL A 36 11.77 -2.36 5.41
N THR A 37 12.68 -2.57 4.44
CA THR A 37 13.47 -3.82 4.38
C THR A 37 14.48 -3.88 5.53
N ARG A 38 15.14 -2.75 5.83
CA ARG A 38 16.05 -2.62 6.99
C ARG A 38 15.35 -2.92 8.31
N VAL A 39 14.15 -2.36 8.51
CA VAL A 39 13.34 -2.62 9.71
C VAL A 39 12.90 -4.09 9.78
N SER A 40 12.53 -4.71 8.66
CA SER A 40 12.12 -6.12 8.60
C SER A 40 13.25 -7.06 9.00
N VAL A 41 14.47 -6.81 8.49
CA VAL A 41 15.69 -7.51 8.90
C VAL A 41 15.96 -7.31 10.39
N ALA A 42 15.93 -6.06 10.87
CA ALA A 42 16.20 -5.76 12.28
C ALA A 42 15.21 -6.46 13.22
N ILE A 43 13.90 -6.40 12.93
CA ILE A 43 12.87 -7.11 13.71
C ILE A 43 13.17 -8.60 13.76
N THR A 44 13.51 -9.21 12.63
CA THR A 44 13.79 -10.65 12.55
C THR A 44 15.03 -11.03 13.37
N GLU A 45 16.13 -10.28 13.25
CA GLU A 45 17.36 -10.54 14.00
C GLU A 45 17.20 -10.30 15.51
N PHE A 46 16.53 -9.24 15.92
CA PHE A 46 16.28 -8.96 17.34
C PHE A 46 15.33 -10.00 17.95
N ALA A 47 14.28 -10.38 17.23
CA ALA A 47 13.36 -11.42 17.70
C ALA A 47 14.09 -12.76 17.90
N GLN A 48 14.94 -13.16 16.95
CA GLN A 48 15.77 -14.36 17.07
C GLN A 48 16.69 -14.31 18.29
N LYS A 49 17.40 -13.18 18.51
CA LYS A 49 18.29 -12.99 19.66
C LYS A 49 17.57 -13.09 21.00
N LEU A 50 16.31 -12.64 21.06
CA LEU A 50 15.50 -12.63 22.27
C LEU A 50 14.62 -13.89 22.44
N GLY A 51 14.68 -14.84 21.51
CA GLY A 51 13.81 -16.04 21.54
C GLY A 51 12.33 -15.71 21.32
N VAL A 52 12.02 -14.60 20.65
CA VAL A 52 10.66 -14.17 20.32
C VAL A 52 10.27 -14.69 18.94
N THR A 53 9.10 -15.30 18.82
CA THR A 53 8.53 -15.68 17.53
C THR A 53 8.09 -14.44 16.76
N SER A 54 8.63 -14.23 15.56
CA SER A 54 8.31 -13.08 14.70
C SER A 54 7.72 -13.49 13.36
N PHE A 55 6.89 -12.60 12.82
CA PHE A 55 6.29 -12.68 11.50
C PHE A 55 6.30 -11.28 10.88
N ILE A 56 6.71 -11.17 9.61
CA ILE A 56 6.69 -9.92 8.84
C ILE A 56 5.60 -10.03 7.79
N VAL A 57 4.53 -9.25 7.96
CA VAL A 57 3.41 -9.19 7.00
C VAL A 57 3.53 -7.91 6.18
N PHE A 58 3.74 -8.04 4.87
CA PHE A 58 3.76 -6.91 3.94
C PHE A 58 2.35 -6.61 3.43
N PRO A 59 1.83 -5.39 3.65
CA PRO A 59 0.52 -5.02 3.13
C PRO A 59 0.56 -4.77 1.62
N PRO A 60 -0.55 -5.03 0.90
CA PRO A 60 -0.75 -4.62 -0.49
C PRO A 60 -1.27 -3.16 -0.56
N LEU A 61 -1.68 -2.71 -1.73
CA LEU A 61 -2.66 -1.63 -1.85
C LEU A 61 -3.99 -2.12 -1.23
N VAL A 62 -4.41 -1.48 -0.15
CA VAL A 62 -5.68 -1.80 0.52
C VAL A 62 -6.76 -0.83 0.03
N TYR A 63 -7.90 -1.37 -0.39
CA TYR A 63 -9.08 -0.60 -0.78
C TYR A 63 -10.33 -1.09 -0.03
N GLY A 64 -11.44 -0.37 -0.17
CA GLY A 64 -12.69 -0.64 0.52
C GLY A 64 -12.83 0.15 1.81
N ARG A 65 -14.07 0.51 2.13
CA ARG A 65 -14.42 1.22 3.38
C ARG A 65 -14.33 0.27 4.57
N GLY A 66 -13.49 0.61 5.54
CA GLY A 66 -13.34 -0.13 6.79
C GLY A 66 -14.61 -0.07 7.65
N THR A 67 -14.87 -1.15 8.39
CA THR A 67 -15.99 -1.25 9.35
C THR A 67 -15.58 -0.96 10.79
N GLY A 68 -14.28 -0.83 11.06
CA GLY A 68 -13.73 -0.57 12.40
C GLY A 68 -14.09 0.81 12.95
N PRO A 69 -13.91 1.04 14.27
CA PRO A 69 -14.36 2.27 14.95
C PRO A 69 -13.51 3.51 14.62
N TYR A 70 -12.33 3.34 14.04
CA TYR A 70 -11.36 4.41 13.80
C TYR A 70 -11.26 4.80 12.32
N LYS A 71 -10.05 4.76 11.75
CA LYS A 71 -9.79 5.14 10.36
C LYS A 71 -10.43 4.11 9.43
N LYS A 72 -11.43 4.55 8.67
CA LYS A 72 -12.20 3.72 7.72
C LYS A 72 -11.77 3.91 6.26
N LEU A 73 -10.87 4.86 5.99
CA LEU A 73 -10.28 5.07 4.68
C LEU A 73 -8.87 4.52 4.63
N SER A 74 -8.52 3.88 3.53
CA SER A 74 -7.15 3.50 3.22
C SER A 74 -6.31 4.73 2.83
N VAL A 75 -5.10 4.50 2.30
CA VAL A 75 -4.13 5.58 2.05
C VAL A 75 -4.10 5.99 0.59
N GLN A 76 -3.82 5.04 -0.32
CA GLN A 76 -3.43 5.37 -1.70
C GLN A 76 -4.62 5.90 -2.53
N VAL A 77 -5.68 5.10 -2.73
CA VAL A 77 -6.84 5.53 -3.53
C VAL A 77 -7.50 6.79 -2.94
N PRO A 78 -7.73 6.91 -1.62
CA PRO A 78 -8.19 8.16 -1.02
C PRO A 78 -7.25 9.35 -1.22
N GLY A 79 -5.92 9.11 -1.21
CA GLY A 79 -4.92 10.14 -1.49
C GLY A 79 -5.04 10.70 -2.90
N LEU A 80 -5.20 9.83 -3.90
CA LEU A 80 -5.45 10.23 -5.27
C LEU A 80 -6.75 11.04 -5.40
N ILE A 81 -7.85 10.56 -4.81
CA ILE A 81 -9.15 11.25 -4.87
C ILE A 81 -9.04 12.67 -4.31
N ARG A 82 -8.43 12.85 -3.13
CA ARG A 82 -8.19 14.17 -2.53
C ARG A 82 -7.37 15.07 -3.45
N ALA A 83 -6.26 14.56 -3.97
CA ALA A 83 -5.38 15.30 -4.86
C ALA A 83 -6.13 15.76 -6.12
N PHE A 84 -6.88 14.86 -6.76
CA PHE A 84 -7.59 15.16 -8.00
C PHE A 84 -8.72 16.18 -7.82
N ILE A 85 -9.47 16.09 -6.72
CA ILE A 85 -10.50 17.08 -6.36
C ILE A 85 -9.86 18.46 -6.15
N ALA A 86 -8.72 18.53 -5.47
CA ALA A 86 -8.01 19.78 -5.23
C ALA A 86 -7.45 20.40 -6.53
N GLN A 87 -6.92 19.56 -7.43
CA GLN A 87 -6.40 20.00 -8.73
C GLN A 87 -7.50 20.26 -9.78
N LYS A 88 -8.75 19.84 -9.53
CA LYS A 88 -9.85 19.83 -10.51
C LYS A 88 -9.52 19.03 -11.78
N MET A 89 -8.62 18.06 -11.67
CA MET A 89 -8.11 17.25 -12.77
C MET A 89 -7.62 15.91 -12.22
N VAL A 90 -7.88 14.83 -12.96
CA VAL A 90 -7.28 13.52 -12.68
C VAL A 90 -5.98 13.38 -13.45
N TYR A 91 -4.97 12.82 -12.79
CA TYR A 91 -3.66 12.61 -13.37
C TYR A 91 -3.20 11.15 -13.27
N LYS A 92 -2.38 10.75 -14.24
CA LYS A 92 -1.60 9.51 -14.24
C LYS A 92 -0.13 9.82 -14.49
N PHE A 93 0.73 8.87 -14.16
CA PHE A 93 2.13 8.91 -14.60
C PHE A 93 2.22 8.39 -16.05
N ASP A 94 3.29 8.77 -16.74
CA ASP A 94 3.58 8.41 -18.14
C ASP A 94 4.00 6.94 -18.34
N TYR A 95 4.08 6.19 -17.25
CA TYR A 95 4.29 4.75 -17.23
C TYR A 95 3.16 4.04 -16.46
N GLU A 96 2.84 2.82 -16.90
CA GLU A 96 1.80 2.00 -16.29
C GLU A 96 2.38 1.16 -15.14
N GLY A 97 2.12 1.59 -13.91
CA GLY A 97 2.39 0.79 -12.72
C GLY A 97 1.28 -0.21 -12.42
N ARG A 98 1.65 -1.40 -11.93
CA ARG A 98 0.72 -2.39 -11.40
C ARG A 98 1.01 -2.68 -9.94
N TRP A 99 0.05 -2.44 -9.06
CA TRP A 99 0.19 -2.75 -7.63
C TRP A 99 -0.47 -4.06 -7.25
N PRO A 100 0.17 -4.90 -6.42
CA PRO A 100 -0.58 -5.89 -5.67
C PRO A 100 -1.60 -5.22 -4.75
N ALA A 101 -2.82 -5.76 -4.72
CA ALA A 101 -3.98 -5.21 -4.04
C ALA A 101 -4.79 -6.28 -3.30
N ALA A 102 -5.56 -5.84 -2.30
CA ALA A 102 -6.61 -6.63 -1.67
C ALA A 102 -7.67 -5.69 -1.05
N HIS A 103 -8.93 -6.14 -1.03
CA HIS A 103 -9.98 -5.45 -0.29
C HIS A 103 -9.72 -5.56 1.23
N ILE A 104 -10.11 -4.54 2.00
CA ILE A 104 -9.91 -4.49 3.46
C ILE A 104 -10.47 -5.71 4.19
N SER A 105 -11.60 -6.26 3.73
CA SER A 105 -12.16 -7.49 4.32
C SER A 105 -11.24 -8.69 4.15
N ASP A 106 -10.60 -8.83 2.98
CA ASP A 106 -9.69 -9.95 2.71
C ASP A 106 -8.39 -9.81 3.54
N VAL A 107 -7.92 -8.58 3.76
CA VAL A 107 -6.79 -8.30 4.66
C VAL A 107 -7.15 -8.62 6.11
N VAL A 108 -8.36 -8.26 6.57
CA VAL A 108 -8.84 -8.64 7.91
C VAL A 108 -8.90 -10.15 8.05
N ASP A 109 -9.50 -10.85 7.06
CA ASP A 109 -9.58 -12.31 7.04
C ASP A 109 -8.17 -12.95 7.04
N TYR A 110 -7.18 -12.34 6.37
CA TYR A 110 -5.78 -12.76 6.42
C TYR A 110 -5.25 -12.77 7.85
N TYR A 111 -5.37 -11.66 8.57
CA TYR A 111 -4.87 -11.56 9.95
C TYR A 111 -5.64 -12.47 10.92
N LEU A 112 -6.96 -12.59 10.76
CA LEU A 112 -7.77 -13.50 11.58
C LEU A 112 -7.34 -14.96 11.38
N LEU A 113 -7.13 -15.39 10.14
CA LEU A 113 -6.61 -16.71 9.82
C LEU A 113 -5.22 -16.92 10.44
N PHE A 114 -4.34 -15.95 10.30
CA PHE A 114 -2.97 -16.01 10.82
C PHE A 114 -2.94 -16.19 12.34
N ILE A 115 -3.71 -15.37 13.06
CA ILE A 115 -3.86 -15.44 14.52
C ILE A 115 -4.51 -16.77 14.94
N SER A 116 -5.54 -17.21 14.22
CA SER A 116 -6.23 -18.47 14.48
C SER A 116 -5.28 -19.68 14.38
N LEU A 117 -4.44 -19.74 13.34
CA LEU A 117 -3.43 -20.79 13.18
C LEU A 117 -2.44 -20.85 14.35
N ILE A 118 -1.99 -19.68 14.84
CA ILE A 118 -1.09 -19.57 15.99
C ILE A 118 -1.78 -20.11 17.26
N ILE A 119 -3.00 -19.66 17.55
CA ILE A 119 -3.76 -20.06 18.74
C ILE A 119 -4.07 -21.56 18.73
N GLN A 120 -4.31 -22.14 17.55
CA GLN A 120 -4.58 -23.58 17.39
C GLN A 120 -3.33 -24.47 17.48
N GLY A 121 -2.15 -23.90 17.75
CA GLY A 121 -0.90 -24.67 17.80
C GLY A 121 -0.44 -25.19 16.43
N LYS A 122 -0.90 -24.55 15.34
CA LYS A 122 -0.45 -24.80 13.96
C LYS A 122 0.22 -23.54 13.39
N PRO A 123 1.23 -22.98 14.08
CA PRO A 123 1.78 -21.70 13.69
C PRO A 123 2.36 -21.80 12.26
N PRO A 124 2.13 -20.78 11.42
CA PRO A 124 2.86 -20.64 10.17
C PRO A 124 4.38 -20.57 10.39
N GLN A 125 5.17 -20.68 9.32
CA GLN A 125 6.62 -20.47 9.40
C GLN A 125 6.94 -19.08 10.00
N SER A 126 7.91 -19.01 10.88
CA SER A 126 8.29 -17.78 11.60
C SER A 126 9.76 -17.41 11.40
N GLY A 127 10.19 -16.28 11.95
CA GLY A 127 11.59 -15.83 11.93
C GLY A 127 12.06 -15.53 10.49
N GLU A 128 13.21 -16.07 10.11
CA GLU A 128 13.81 -15.88 8.77
C GLU A 128 12.90 -16.37 7.62
N LYS A 129 12.01 -17.33 7.91
CA LYS A 129 10.98 -17.84 6.99
C LYS A 129 9.60 -17.22 7.25
N GLY A 130 9.52 -16.23 8.12
CA GLY A 130 8.28 -15.61 8.62
C GLY A 130 7.76 -14.45 7.78
N TYR A 131 8.10 -14.38 6.49
CA TYR A 131 7.67 -13.32 5.58
C TYR A 131 6.38 -13.69 4.86
N TYR A 132 5.41 -12.78 4.81
CA TYR A 132 4.04 -13.03 4.34
C TYR A 132 3.50 -11.85 3.54
N PHE A 133 3.02 -12.07 2.32
CA PHE A 133 2.47 -11.00 1.48
C PHE A 133 0.94 -11.11 1.43
N ALA A 134 0.24 -10.11 1.93
CA ALA A 134 -1.22 -10.13 2.05
C ALA A 134 -1.92 -9.65 0.76
N ALA A 135 -1.60 -10.25 -0.39
CA ALA A 135 -2.05 -9.77 -1.71
C ALA A 135 -2.96 -10.76 -2.45
N ALA A 136 -4.10 -10.27 -2.92
CA ALA A 136 -5.08 -11.09 -3.62
C ALA A 136 -4.90 -11.05 -5.14
N HIS A 137 -4.74 -9.85 -5.70
CA HIS A 137 -4.68 -9.58 -7.14
C HIS A 137 -3.80 -8.36 -7.44
N TYR A 138 -3.76 -7.90 -8.70
CA TYR A 138 -3.03 -6.69 -9.11
C TYR A 138 -3.98 -5.70 -9.79
N LEU A 139 -3.77 -4.41 -9.53
CA LEU A 139 -4.51 -3.29 -10.13
C LEU A 139 -3.58 -2.40 -10.97
N SER A 140 -4.03 -1.94 -12.12
CA SER A 140 -3.33 -0.92 -12.92
C SER A 140 -3.64 0.48 -12.42
N TRP A 141 -2.62 1.33 -12.29
CA TRP A 141 -2.83 2.75 -12.00
C TRP A 141 -3.53 3.52 -13.09
N TRP A 142 -3.33 3.13 -14.34
CA TRP A 142 -4.01 3.78 -15.45
C TRP A 142 -5.50 3.48 -15.39
N GLU A 143 -5.88 2.22 -15.18
CA GLU A 143 -7.30 1.84 -15.00
C GLU A 143 -7.91 2.50 -13.77
N ILE A 144 -7.18 2.57 -12.63
CA ILE A 144 -7.64 3.31 -11.44
C ILE A 144 -7.89 4.78 -11.79
N SER A 145 -6.94 5.45 -12.44
CA SER A 145 -7.06 6.86 -12.80
C SER A 145 -8.22 7.10 -13.78
N GLU A 146 -8.42 6.22 -14.75
CA GLU A 146 -9.54 6.30 -15.70
C GLU A 146 -10.89 6.14 -15.02
N GLY A 147 -11.03 5.18 -14.09
CA GLY A 147 -12.25 5.00 -13.32
C GLY A 147 -12.54 6.19 -12.40
N LEU A 148 -11.50 6.72 -11.73
CA LEU A 148 -11.62 7.93 -10.91
C LEU A 148 -11.98 9.16 -11.74
N ALA A 149 -11.44 9.33 -12.96
CA ALA A 149 -11.77 10.44 -13.84
C ALA A 149 -13.26 10.45 -14.22
N LYS A 150 -13.80 9.30 -14.63
CA LYS A 150 -15.24 9.15 -14.94
C LYS A 150 -16.11 9.45 -13.72
N SER A 151 -15.76 8.85 -12.58
CA SER A 151 -16.48 8.98 -11.32
C SER A 151 -16.52 10.42 -10.81
N LEU A 152 -15.36 11.10 -10.76
CA LEU A 152 -15.25 12.48 -10.28
C LEU A 152 -15.87 13.48 -11.25
N HIS A 153 -15.76 13.26 -12.56
CA HIS A 153 -16.37 14.12 -13.57
C HIS A 153 -17.90 14.05 -13.52
N ALA A 154 -18.47 12.86 -13.37
CA ALA A 154 -19.92 12.66 -13.22
C ALA A 154 -20.50 13.42 -11.99
N ARG A 155 -19.66 13.70 -10.99
CA ARG A 155 -20.00 14.49 -9.79
C ARG A 155 -19.67 15.98 -9.92
N GLY A 156 -19.14 16.44 -11.06
CA GLY A 156 -18.70 17.82 -11.28
C GLY A 156 -17.46 18.23 -10.47
N LEU A 157 -16.69 17.26 -9.96
CA LEU A 157 -15.54 17.51 -9.08
C LEU A 157 -14.23 17.76 -9.85
N VAL A 158 -14.14 17.27 -11.09
CA VAL A 158 -13.03 17.50 -12.03
C VAL A 158 -13.59 17.92 -13.40
N LYS A 159 -12.74 18.53 -14.23
CA LYS A 159 -13.15 19.11 -15.52
C LYS A 159 -13.37 18.10 -16.64
N GLU A 160 -12.57 17.03 -16.66
CA GLU A 160 -12.53 16.07 -17.77
C GLU A 160 -12.77 14.64 -17.26
N PRO A 161 -13.46 13.78 -18.03
CA PRO A 161 -13.69 12.37 -17.70
C PRO A 161 -12.51 11.46 -18.04
N ILE A 162 -11.34 12.03 -18.39
CA ILE A 162 -10.12 11.31 -18.76
C ILE A 162 -8.92 11.84 -17.97
N PRO A 163 -7.95 10.98 -17.61
CA PRO A 163 -6.74 11.41 -16.91
C PRO A 163 -5.75 12.11 -17.84
N ALA A 164 -5.13 13.19 -17.37
CA ALA A 164 -3.93 13.77 -18.00
C ALA A 164 -2.65 13.16 -17.43
N VAL A 165 -1.52 13.37 -18.09
CA VAL A 165 -0.21 13.03 -17.52
C VAL A 165 0.19 14.11 -16.51
N TRP A 166 0.75 13.72 -15.36
CA TRP A 166 1.35 14.66 -14.41
C TRP A 166 2.37 15.56 -15.12
N PRO A 167 2.31 16.90 -15.01
CA PRO A 167 3.24 17.76 -15.74
C PRO A 167 4.69 17.66 -15.24
N SER A 168 4.87 17.29 -13.97
CA SER A 168 6.17 16.96 -13.38
C SER A 168 5.99 16.10 -12.11
N VAL A 169 7.07 15.47 -11.65
CA VAL A 169 7.06 14.68 -10.41
C VAL A 169 6.81 15.57 -9.20
N GLU A 170 7.40 16.78 -9.17
CA GLU A 170 7.27 17.74 -8.07
C GLU A 170 5.82 18.20 -7.87
N LEU A 171 5.05 18.31 -8.96
CA LEU A 171 3.62 18.60 -8.87
C LEU A 171 2.83 17.42 -8.30
N ALA A 172 3.19 16.18 -8.66
CA ALA A 172 2.59 15.00 -8.07
C ALA A 172 2.91 14.89 -6.57
N GLU A 173 4.16 15.15 -6.17
CA GLU A 173 4.60 15.19 -4.77
C GLU A 173 3.80 16.20 -3.95
N LYS A 174 3.69 17.43 -4.46
CA LYS A 174 2.94 18.51 -3.81
C LYS A 174 1.46 18.15 -3.68
N ALA A 175 0.86 17.58 -4.72
CA ALA A 175 -0.55 17.24 -4.72
C ALA A 175 -0.88 16.04 -3.80
N LEU A 176 0.03 15.06 -3.72
CA LEU A 176 -0.17 13.83 -2.95
C LEU A 176 0.38 13.92 -1.52
N GLY A 177 1.22 14.90 -1.22
CA GLY A 177 1.83 15.09 0.10
C GLY A 177 2.92 14.08 0.43
N PHE A 178 3.59 13.52 -0.58
CA PHE A 178 4.70 12.57 -0.41
C PHE A 178 5.94 13.09 -1.15
N PRO A 179 7.13 13.10 -0.53
CA PRO A 179 8.36 13.41 -1.25
C PRO A 179 8.81 12.25 -2.14
N SER A 180 9.67 12.50 -3.13
CA SER A 180 10.41 11.45 -3.85
C SER A 180 11.37 10.71 -2.90
N PRO A 181 11.60 9.39 -3.11
CA PRO A 181 10.96 8.54 -4.13
C PRO A 181 9.58 8.00 -3.71
N TYR A 182 9.07 8.34 -2.52
CA TYR A 182 7.84 7.76 -1.96
C TYR A 182 6.61 7.97 -2.83
N VAL A 183 6.48 9.10 -3.54
CA VAL A 183 5.36 9.31 -4.47
C VAL A 183 5.38 8.30 -5.61
N GLN A 184 6.54 8.06 -6.24
CA GLN A 184 6.68 7.09 -7.33
C GLN A 184 6.48 5.68 -6.80
N VAL A 185 7.10 5.40 -5.65
CA VAL A 185 7.00 4.14 -4.92
C VAL A 185 5.61 3.91 -4.36
N ALA A 186 4.70 4.88 -4.27
CA ALA A 186 3.33 4.68 -3.74
C ALA A 186 2.21 4.87 -4.77
N PHE A 187 2.48 5.50 -5.93
CA PHE A 187 1.42 5.85 -6.90
C PHE A 187 1.73 5.50 -8.36
N SER A 188 2.90 4.91 -8.65
CA SER A 188 3.21 4.52 -10.02
C SER A 188 4.15 3.33 -10.20
N SER A 189 4.87 2.86 -9.18
CA SER A 189 5.74 1.69 -9.31
C SER A 189 4.98 0.38 -9.59
N SER A 190 5.74 -0.64 -9.99
CA SER A 190 5.28 -2.03 -10.13
C SER A 190 6.06 -2.95 -9.18
N PRO A 191 5.67 -3.04 -7.88
CA PRO A 191 6.38 -3.90 -6.94
C PRO A 191 6.38 -5.36 -7.38
N GLN A 192 7.50 -6.03 -7.15
CA GLN A 192 7.78 -7.36 -7.71
C GLN A 192 7.52 -8.50 -6.71
N GLY A 193 6.85 -8.21 -5.60
CA GLY A 193 6.45 -9.19 -4.60
C GLY A 193 5.29 -10.07 -5.07
N ILE A 194 5.38 -11.38 -4.82
CA ILE A 194 4.39 -12.41 -5.21
C ILE A 194 3.94 -13.17 -3.95
N ALA A 195 2.63 -13.18 -3.70
CA ALA A 195 2.02 -13.77 -2.51
C ALA A 195 1.65 -15.25 -2.70
N ASP A 196 2.63 -16.15 -2.60
CA ASP A 196 2.42 -17.60 -2.79
C ASP A 196 2.11 -18.33 -1.46
N LYS A 197 2.56 -17.83 -0.29
CA LYS A 197 2.26 -18.45 1.00
C LYS A 197 0.79 -18.43 1.37
N ARG A 198 -0.04 -17.64 0.68
CA ARG A 198 -1.50 -17.69 0.82
C ARG A 198 -2.07 -19.10 0.67
N TYR A 199 -1.53 -19.89 -0.27
CA TYR A 199 -1.97 -21.27 -0.50
C TYR A 199 -1.60 -22.18 0.68
N ALA A 200 -0.42 -21.97 1.26
CA ALA A 200 0.08 -22.79 2.37
C ALA A 200 -0.68 -22.52 3.69
N ILE A 201 -1.13 -21.28 3.91
CA ILE A 201 -1.91 -20.92 5.11
C ILE A 201 -3.42 -21.10 4.93
N GLY A 202 -3.89 -21.35 3.71
CA GLY A 202 -5.32 -21.52 3.40
C GLY A 202 -6.09 -20.21 3.30
N TRP A 203 -5.44 -19.10 2.92
CA TRP A 203 -6.12 -17.83 2.73
C TRP A 203 -6.81 -17.78 1.36
N GLU A 204 -8.12 -17.52 1.37
CA GLU A 204 -8.97 -17.43 0.20
C GLU A 204 -9.60 -16.03 0.12
N PRO A 205 -9.02 -15.11 -0.67
CA PRO A 205 -9.59 -13.78 -0.89
C PRO A 205 -10.95 -13.88 -1.58
N LYS A 206 -11.90 -13.03 -1.18
CA LYS A 206 -13.25 -12.98 -1.75
C LYS A 206 -13.35 -11.98 -2.90
N TRP A 207 -12.38 -11.06 -3.01
CA TRP A 207 -12.37 -9.99 -4.00
C TRP A 207 -11.31 -10.20 -5.08
N ASN A 208 -11.65 -9.82 -6.31
CA ASN A 208 -10.75 -9.79 -7.46
C ASN A 208 -10.59 -8.35 -8.02
N ALA A 209 -9.77 -8.22 -9.07
CA ALA A 209 -9.50 -6.92 -9.69
C ALA A 209 -10.76 -6.30 -10.34
N PRO A 210 -11.59 -7.02 -11.12
CA PRO A 210 -12.89 -6.52 -11.57
C PRO A 210 -13.80 -5.98 -10.45
N ASP A 211 -13.86 -6.68 -9.30
CA ASP A 211 -14.70 -6.26 -8.18
C ASP A 211 -14.29 -4.87 -7.63
N PHE A 212 -12.99 -4.57 -7.59
CA PHE A 212 -12.51 -3.22 -7.24
C PHE A 212 -13.08 -2.15 -8.17
N PHE A 213 -13.06 -2.39 -9.49
CA PHE A 213 -13.56 -1.41 -10.45
C PHE A 213 -15.09 -1.24 -10.40
N ASN A 214 -15.82 -2.28 -9.98
CA ASN A 214 -17.26 -2.18 -9.73
C ASN A 214 -17.59 -1.27 -8.54
N ILE A 215 -16.67 -1.09 -7.57
CA ILE A 215 -16.87 -0.25 -6.39
C ILE A 215 -16.05 1.06 -6.42
N ILE A 216 -15.47 1.43 -7.56
CA ILE A 216 -14.64 2.65 -7.64
C ILE A 216 -15.44 3.93 -7.33
N ASP A 217 -16.74 3.92 -7.63
CA ASP A 217 -17.67 4.98 -7.24
C ASP A 217 -17.89 5.03 -5.72
N ASP A 218 -17.90 3.87 -5.05
CA ASP A 218 -18.02 3.78 -3.59
C ASP A 218 -16.74 4.23 -2.88
N GLU A 219 -15.56 4.05 -3.49
CA GLU A 219 -14.30 4.62 -2.99
C GLU A 219 -14.36 6.15 -2.98
N VAL A 220 -14.86 6.77 -4.06
CA VAL A 220 -15.08 8.22 -4.14
C VAL A 220 -16.11 8.66 -3.10
N GLN A 221 -17.25 7.98 -3.02
CA GLN A 221 -18.28 8.31 -2.04
C GLN A 221 -17.77 8.21 -0.61
N SER A 222 -16.96 7.18 -0.30
CA SER A 222 -16.38 6.98 1.03
C SER A 222 -15.45 8.13 1.41
N VAL A 223 -14.66 8.65 0.47
CA VAL A 223 -13.84 9.84 0.71
C VAL A 223 -14.72 11.06 1.01
N LEU A 224 -15.76 11.30 0.21
CA LEU A 224 -16.66 12.43 0.42
C LEU A 224 -17.42 12.35 1.76
N ASP A 225 -17.80 11.15 2.19
CA ASP A 225 -18.50 10.91 3.45
C ASP A 225 -17.62 11.08 4.68
N LEU A 226 -16.34 10.68 4.59
CA LEU A 226 -15.48 10.48 5.75
C LEU A 226 -14.36 11.52 5.89
N ASP A 227 -13.93 12.17 4.80
CA ASP A 227 -12.97 13.28 4.84
C ASP A 227 -13.64 14.63 5.17
N ILE A 228 -14.67 14.59 6.03
CA ILE A 228 -15.25 15.80 6.61
C ILE A 228 -14.27 16.33 7.66
N ALA A 229 -13.36 17.21 7.20
CA ALA A 229 -12.45 18.04 8.02
C ALA A 229 -11.88 17.33 9.27
N ARG A 230 -11.17 16.22 9.10
CA ARG A 230 -10.33 15.64 10.15
C ARG A 230 -8.99 15.18 9.60
N ALA A 231 -7.94 15.84 10.11
CA ALA A 231 -6.51 15.60 10.00
C ALA A 231 -6.06 14.51 8.99
N SER A 232 -5.45 14.97 7.91
CA SER A 232 -4.66 14.19 6.96
C SER A 232 -3.40 13.60 7.61
N ILE A 233 -2.74 12.66 6.91
CA ILE A 233 -1.40 12.17 7.29
C ILE A 233 -0.37 13.31 7.28
N ALA A 234 -0.56 14.32 6.44
CA ALA A 234 0.27 15.52 6.46
C ALA A 234 0.10 16.30 7.79
N ASP A 235 -1.07 16.27 8.42
CA ASP A 235 -1.28 16.86 9.75
C ASP A 235 -0.60 16.08 10.88
N PHE A 236 -0.32 14.78 10.66
CA PHE A 236 0.50 13.98 11.58
C PHE A 236 1.97 14.38 11.48
N PHE A 237 2.52 14.49 10.26
CA PHE A 237 3.91 14.92 10.04
C PHE A 237 4.15 16.41 10.26
N ALA A 238 3.12 17.25 10.14
CA ALA A 238 3.23 18.69 10.42
C ALA A 238 3.30 18.99 11.92
N LYS A 239 2.74 18.14 12.78
CA LYS A 239 2.79 18.31 14.24
C LYS A 239 4.19 18.09 14.81
N ASP A 240 4.93 17.11 14.28
CA ASP A 240 6.29 16.81 14.74
C ASP A 240 7.30 17.94 14.44
N ASN A 241 7.00 18.82 13.47
CA ASN A 241 7.84 19.99 13.17
C ASN A 241 7.60 21.19 14.08
N VAL A 242 6.54 21.17 14.92
CA VAL A 242 6.21 22.30 15.80
C VAL A 242 6.73 22.08 17.23
N GLU A 243 6.89 20.83 17.67
CA GLU A 243 7.38 20.51 19.02
C GLU A 243 8.91 20.54 19.16
N GLY A 244 9.67 20.65 18.07
CA GLY A 244 11.15 20.73 18.09
C GLY A 244 11.74 22.15 18.18
N SER A 245 10.94 23.19 18.40
CA SER A 245 11.41 24.59 18.37
C SER A 245 10.95 25.45 19.55
N LYS A 246 10.75 24.85 20.73
CA LYS A 246 10.72 25.60 22.00
C LYS A 246 11.41 24.81 23.11
N GLU A 247 12.51 25.42 23.56
CA GLU A 247 13.36 25.15 24.73
C GLU A 247 14.39 24.03 24.62
#